data_AF-A0A354XZB7-F1
#
_entry.id   AF-A0A354XZB7-F1
#
_cell.length_a   1.000
_cell.length_b   1.000
_cell.length_c   1.000
_cell.angle_alpha   90.00
_cell.angle_beta   90.00
_cell.angle_gamma   90.00
#
_symmetry.space_group_name_H-M   'P 1'
#
loop_
_entity.id
_entity.type
_entity.pdbx_description
1 polymer ?
#
loop_
_entity_poly.entity_id
_entity_poly.type
_entity_poly.pdbx_seq_one_letter_code
_entity_poly.pdbx_strand_id
1 'polypeptide(L)'
;VFPAMLKAEGSYILPENVPANEFLNLENDKISTSRNWAVWLHEYLEEFPGKQDVLRYALTANAPETKDNDFTWKDFQARNNNELVAVLGNFINRALVLTQ
;
A
#
# COMPACT_ATOMS: atom_id res chain seq x y z
N VAL A 1 -10.98 12.70 21.71
CA VAL A 1 -11.95 13.74 21.29
C VAL A 1 -13.19 13.13 20.66
N PHE A 2 -13.06 12.44 19.52
CA PHE A 2 -14.22 11.90 18.78
C PHE A 2 -15.16 10.99 19.61
N PRO A 3 -14.71 9.95 20.35
CA PRO A 3 -15.62 9.13 21.16
C PRO A 3 -16.33 9.90 22.29
N ALA A 4 -15.71 10.95 22.83
CA ALA A 4 -16.32 11.78 23.85
C ALA A 4 -17.47 12.63 23.27
N MET A 5 -17.31 13.13 22.04
CA MET A 5 -18.36 13.87 21.33
C MET A 5 -19.56 12.97 21.01
N LEU A 6 -19.31 11.75 20.51
CA LEU A 6 -20.39 10.80 20.21
C LEU A 6 -21.18 10.41 21.46
N LYS A 7 -20.49 10.18 22.59
CA LYS A 7 -21.14 9.92 23.88
C LYS A 7 -21.98 11.10 24.38
N ALA A 8 -21.54 12.33 24.14
CA ALA A 8 -22.28 13.52 24.56
C ALA A 8 -23.57 13.73 23.74
N GLU A 9 -23.59 13.30 22.48
CA GLU A 9 -24.76 13.40 21.62
C GLU A 9 -25.76 12.23 21.88
N GLY A 10 -25.28 11.00 22.05
CA GLY A 10 -26.06 9.88 22.60
C GLY A 10 -26.88 9.05 21.61
N SER A 11 -26.95 9.40 20.32
CA SER A 11 -27.61 8.62 19.26
C SER A 11 -26.64 7.82 18.38
N TYR A 12 -25.35 8.16 18.41
CA TYR A 12 -24.34 7.50 17.58
C TYR A 12 -23.78 6.20 18.17
N ILE A 13 -23.47 5.26 17.28
CA ILE A 13 -22.72 4.03 17.59
C ILE A 13 -21.24 4.40 17.79
N LEU A 14 -20.64 3.89 18.87
CA LEU A 14 -19.22 4.10 19.15
C LEU A 14 -18.35 3.15 18.32
N PRO A 15 -17.14 3.58 17.92
CA PRO A 15 -16.21 2.69 17.24
C PRO A 15 -15.74 1.57 18.18
N GLU A 16 -15.87 0.32 17.75
CA GLU A 16 -15.43 -0.86 18.51
C GLU A 16 -13.93 -1.12 18.36
N ASN A 17 -13.40 -0.91 17.15
CA ASN A 17 -11.99 -1.04 16.84
C ASN A 17 -11.54 0.14 15.98
N VAL A 18 -10.38 0.68 16.28
CA VAL A 18 -9.76 1.78 15.54
C VAL A 18 -8.38 1.31 15.09
N PRO A 19 -8.28 0.61 13.95
CA PRO A 19 -6.98 0.19 13.44
C PRO A 19 -6.16 1.43 13.07
N ALA A 20 -4.91 1.43 13.50
CA ALA A 20 -3.95 2.47 13.20
C ALA A 20 -2.69 1.82 12.63
N ASN A 21 -2.12 2.44 11.61
CA ASN A 21 -0.84 2.08 11.04
C ASN A 21 0.20 3.13 11.45
N GLU A 22 1.46 2.71 11.46
CA GLU A 22 2.61 3.60 11.63
C GLU A 22 2.93 4.30 10.30
N PHE A 23 4.03 5.07 10.24
CA PHE A 23 4.35 5.86 9.05
C PHE A 23 5.04 5.04 7.97
N LEU A 24 4.72 5.37 6.71
CA LEU A 24 5.48 4.93 5.55
C LEU A 24 6.40 6.07 5.10
N ASN A 25 7.71 5.83 5.13
CA ASN A 25 8.72 6.73 4.59
C ASN A 25 8.93 6.47 3.09
N LEU A 26 9.61 7.39 2.41
CA LEU A 26 9.97 7.30 1.00
C LEU A 26 11.49 7.47 0.86
N GLU A 27 12.17 6.42 0.40
CA GLU A 27 13.61 6.39 0.19
C GLU A 27 14.39 6.85 1.44
N ASN A 28 14.01 6.33 2.61
CA ASN A 28 14.52 6.65 3.95
C ASN A 28 14.20 8.06 4.48
N ASP A 29 13.41 8.84 3.76
CA ASP A 29 12.99 10.18 4.16
C ASP A 29 11.49 10.24 4.46
N LYS A 30 11.12 11.09 5.42
CA LYS A 30 9.70 11.36 5.71
C LYS A 30 9.02 11.99 4.49
N ILE A 31 7.88 11.41 4.11
CA ILE A 31 6.98 11.98 3.10
C ILE A 31 6.64 13.44 3.47
N SER A 32 6.71 14.34 2.50
CA SER A 32 6.61 15.77 2.73
C SER A 32 5.96 16.49 1.56
N THR A 33 4.70 16.90 1.73
CA THR A 33 3.93 17.63 0.72
C THR A 33 4.55 19.00 0.39
N SER A 34 5.03 19.73 1.40
CA SER A 34 5.69 21.05 1.22
C SER A 34 7.02 20.99 0.48
N ARG A 35 7.71 19.84 0.50
CA ARG A 35 8.97 19.59 -0.22
C ARG A 35 8.75 18.88 -1.55
N ASN A 36 7.48 18.65 -1.92
CA ASN A 36 7.09 17.78 -3.02
C ASN A 36 7.80 16.41 -3.00
N TRP A 37 7.91 15.81 -1.81
CA TRP A 37 8.57 14.53 -1.59
C TRP A 37 7.54 13.47 -1.22
N ALA A 38 6.88 12.94 -2.25
CA ALA A 38 5.86 11.91 -2.13
C ALA A 38 5.70 11.18 -3.47
N VAL A 39 5.18 9.96 -3.43
CA VAL A 39 4.60 9.32 -4.62
C VAL A 39 3.12 9.69 -4.65
N TRP A 40 2.75 10.56 -5.59
CA TRP A 40 1.36 10.99 -5.75
C TRP A 40 0.59 9.96 -6.56
N LEU A 41 -0.52 9.45 -6.00
CA LEU A 41 -1.28 8.36 -6.63
C LEU A 41 -1.77 8.71 -8.04
N HIS A 42 -2.26 9.92 -8.27
CA HIS A 42 -2.79 10.33 -9.57
C HIS A 42 -1.68 10.39 -10.63
N GLU A 43 -0.52 10.96 -10.29
CA GLU A 43 0.67 10.98 -11.17
C GLU A 43 1.15 9.56 -11.46
N TYR A 44 1.24 8.70 -10.44
CA TYR A 44 1.62 7.30 -10.62
C TYR A 44 0.70 6.56 -11.61
N LEU A 45 -0.61 6.80 -11.55
CA LEU A 45 -1.57 6.15 -12.44
C LEU A 45 -1.45 6.63 -13.90
N GLU A 46 -1.01 7.87 -14.11
CA GLU A 46 -0.71 8.42 -15.44
C GLU A 46 0.61 7.89 -15.98
N GLU A 47 1.65 7.81 -15.14
CA GLU A 47 2.98 7.32 -15.51
C GLU A 47 3.04 5.80 -15.72
N PHE A 48 2.24 5.04 -14.95
CA PHE A 48 2.18 3.58 -15.01
C PHE A 48 0.77 3.05 -15.31
N PRO A 49 0.24 3.25 -16.54
CA PRO A 49 -1.10 2.80 -16.90
C PRO A 49 -1.30 1.29 -16.69
N GLY A 50 -2.38 0.94 -15.99
CA GLY A 50 -2.74 -0.46 -15.73
C GLY A 50 -1.88 -1.16 -14.67
N LYS A 51 -1.04 -0.42 -13.92
CA LYS A 51 -0.17 -0.98 -12.88
C LYS A 51 -0.66 -0.72 -11.45
N GLN A 52 -1.92 -0.31 -11.28
CA GLN A 52 -2.50 -0.08 -9.94
C GLN A 52 -2.34 -1.27 -8.99
N ASP A 53 -2.45 -2.51 -9.49
CA ASP A 53 -2.34 -3.71 -8.65
C ASP A 53 -0.92 -3.99 -8.19
N VAL A 54 0.09 -3.57 -8.97
CA VAL A 54 1.50 -3.65 -8.56
C VAL A 54 1.75 -2.72 -7.38
N LEU A 55 1.24 -1.49 -7.45
CA LEU A 55 1.34 -0.53 -6.33
C LEU A 55 0.57 -1.02 -5.10
N ARG A 56 -0.67 -1.50 -5.27
CA ARG A 56 -1.46 -2.06 -4.17
C ARG A 56 -0.72 -3.21 -3.49
N TYR A 57 -0.14 -4.12 -4.28
CA TYR A 57 0.63 -5.23 -3.75
C TYR A 57 1.84 -4.75 -2.96
N ALA A 58 2.65 -3.86 -3.54
CA ALA A 58 3.85 -3.34 -2.89
C ALA A 58 3.52 -2.62 -1.56
N LEU A 59 2.49 -1.77 -1.53
CA LEU A 59 2.08 -1.06 -0.33
C LEU A 59 1.51 -1.99 0.75
N THR A 60 0.75 -3.02 0.35
CA THR A 60 0.17 -3.98 1.30
C THR A 60 1.24 -4.90 1.87
N ALA A 61 2.15 -5.39 1.02
CA ALA A 61 3.25 -6.26 1.44
C ALA A 61 4.32 -5.51 2.27
N ASN A 62 4.29 -4.17 2.23
CA ASN A 62 5.16 -3.29 2.99
C ASN A 62 4.39 -2.42 4.00
N ALA A 63 3.18 -2.84 4.40
CA ALA A 63 2.32 -2.05 5.25
C ALA A 63 2.99 -1.77 6.62
N PRO A 64 2.96 -0.52 7.14
CA PRO A 64 3.51 -0.19 8.44
C PRO A 64 2.54 -0.59 9.56
N GLU A 65 2.41 -1.90 9.83
CA GLU A 65 1.44 -2.43 10.81
C GLU A 65 1.84 -2.22 12.27
N THR A 66 3.12 -2.46 12.60
CA THR A 66 3.61 -2.42 13.99
C THR A 66 4.78 -1.47 14.21
N LYS A 67 5.35 -0.96 13.11
CA LYS A 67 6.49 -0.03 13.11
C LYS A 67 6.52 0.71 11.78
N ASP A 68 7.20 1.85 11.78
CA ASP A 68 7.51 2.58 10.55
C ASP A 68 8.16 1.64 9.51
N ASN A 69 7.81 1.86 8.25
CA ASN A 69 8.38 1.14 7.13
C ASN A 69 8.81 2.11 6.03
N ASP A 70 9.57 1.62 5.05
CA ASP A 70 10.14 2.46 4.00
C ASP A 70 9.73 1.96 2.62
N PHE A 71 9.11 2.82 1.82
CA PHE A 71 8.90 2.58 0.41
C PHE A 71 10.19 2.93 -0.35
N THR A 72 10.74 1.95 -1.06
CA THR A 72 11.83 2.19 -2.02
C THR A 72 11.42 1.68 -3.40
N TRP A 73 11.87 2.36 -4.44
CA TRP A 73 11.66 1.92 -5.82
C TRP A 73 12.33 0.58 -6.10
N LYS A 74 13.44 0.31 -5.42
CA LYS A 74 14.14 -0.98 -5.49
C LYS A 74 13.27 -2.12 -4.96
N ASP A 75 12.65 -1.95 -3.79
CA ASP A 75 11.76 -2.97 -3.21
C ASP A 75 10.48 -3.13 -4.05
N PHE A 76 9.90 -2.02 -4.52
CA PHE A 76 8.78 -2.04 -5.46
C PHE A 76 9.08 -2.89 -6.70
N GLN A 77 10.23 -2.66 -7.34
CA GLN A 77 10.66 -3.43 -8.51
C GLN A 77 10.92 -4.90 -8.16
N ALA A 78 11.56 -5.17 -7.02
CA ALA A 78 11.85 -6.52 -6.57
C ALA A 78 10.57 -7.33 -6.34
N ARG A 79 9.56 -6.76 -5.67
CA ARG A 79 8.26 -7.40 -5.45
C ARG A 79 7.52 -7.67 -6.77
N ASN A 80 7.54 -6.73 -7.71
CA ASN A 80 6.94 -6.96 -9.02
C ASN A 80 7.62 -8.13 -9.75
N ASN A 81 8.95 -8.10 -9.84
CA ASN A 81 9.68 -9.06 -10.68
C ASN A 81 9.76 -10.44 -10.05
N ASN A 82 10.08 -10.49 -8.76
CA ASN A 82 10.40 -11.74 -8.07
C ASN A 82 9.15 -12.43 -7.51
N GLU A 83 8.13 -11.67 -7.10
CA GLU A 83 6.92 -12.24 -6.49
C GLU A 83 5.79 -12.29 -7.52
N LEU A 84 5.38 -11.14 -8.05
CA LEU A 84 4.23 -11.08 -8.97
C LEU A 84 4.51 -11.77 -10.30
N VAL A 85 5.66 -11.52 -10.93
CA VAL A 85 6.00 -12.12 -12.22
C VAL A 85 6.55 -13.55 -12.05
N ALA A 86 7.64 -13.71 -11.30
CA ALA A 86 8.35 -14.99 -11.25
C ALA A 86 7.65 -16.09 -10.43
N VAL A 87 6.78 -15.73 -9.47
CA VAL A 87 6.04 -16.71 -8.67
C VAL A 87 4.58 -16.79 -9.11
N LEU A 88 3.77 -15.75 -8.84
CA LEU A 88 2.33 -15.80 -9.10
C LEU A 88 2.02 -15.91 -10.60
N GLY A 89 2.60 -15.02 -11.41
CA GLY A 89 2.43 -14.99 -12.86
C GLY A 89 2.92 -16.28 -13.51
N ASN A 90 4.07 -16.79 -13.09
CA ASN A 90 4.60 -18.06 -13.57
C ASN A 90 3.69 -19.25 -13.22
N PHE A 91 3.16 -19.31 -11.98
CA PHE A 91 2.20 -20.35 -11.60
C PHE A 91 0.95 -20.33 -12.48
N ILE A 92 0.34 -19.16 -12.67
CA ILE A 92 -0.86 -19.00 -13.51
C ILE A 92 -0.55 -19.38 -14.96
N ASN A 93 0.56 -18.89 -15.52
CA ASN A 93 0.96 -19.19 -16.88
C ASN A 93 1.17 -20.69 -17.09
N ARG A 94 1.88 -21.36 -16.19
CA ARG A 94 2.10 -22.81 -16.25
C ARG A 94 0.79 -23.59 -16.14
N ALA A 95 -0.11 -23.18 -15.24
CA ALA A 95 -1.42 -23.82 -15.10
C ALA A 95 -2.20 -23.73 -16.42
N LEU A 96 -2.28 -22.54 -17.03
CA LEU A 96 -3.04 -22.35 -18.28
C LEU A 96 -2.42 -23.10 -19.47
N VAL A 97 -1.11 -22.99 -19.67
CA VAL A 97 -0.42 -23.60 -20.81
C VAL A 97 -0.41 -25.12 -20.76
N LEU A 98 -0.30 -25.72 -19.57
CA LEU A 98 -0.26 -27.18 -19.41
C LEU A 98 -1.66 -27.83 -19.41
N THR A 99 -2.73 -27.03 -19.36
CA THR A 99 -4.12 -27.51 -19.43
C THR A 99 -4.79 -27.28 -20.78
N GLN A 100 -4.10 -26.63 -21.72
CA GLN A 100 -4.51 -26.53 -23.13
C GLN A 100 -3.99 -27.74 -23.92
#